data_AF-A0A5U8SWC2-F1
#
_entry.id   AF-A0A5U8SWC2-F1
#
_cell.length_a   1.000
_cell.length_b   1.000
_cell.length_c   1.000
_cell.angle_alpha   90.00
_cell.angle_beta   90.00
_cell.angle_gamma   90.00
#
_symmetry.space_group_name_H-M   'P 1'
#
loop_
_entity.id
_entity.type
_entity.pdbx_description
1 polymer ?
#
loop_
_entity_poly.entity_id
_entity_poly.type
_entity_poly.pdbx_seq_one_letter_code
_entity_poly.pdbx_strand_id
1 'polypeptide(L)' 'MPVPAHLLADCPLPVIPDELTYGGAILLLTDAMKTIADCNHDKRAIREFEQMRASGAESNKGNVL' A
#
# COMPACT_ATOMS: atom_id res chain seq x y z
N MET A 1 17.92 -1.33 7.44
CA MET A 1 17.52 -0.66 6.19
C MET A 1 16.27 0.22 6.40
N PRO A 2 16.10 1.36 5.70
CA PRO A 2 14.85 2.14 5.71
C PRO A 2 13.75 1.44 4.87
N VAL A 3 12.48 1.64 5.24
CA VAL A 3 11.33 1.14 4.46
C VAL A 3 11.33 1.82 3.08
N PRO A 4 11.07 1.09 1.98
CA PRO A 4 10.91 1.70 0.66
C PRO A 4 9.86 2.81 0.65
N ALA A 5 10.20 3.99 0.13
CA ALA A 5 9.35 5.18 0.20
C ALA A 5 7.95 4.98 -0.44
N HIS A 6 7.84 4.15 -1.49
CA HIS A 6 6.57 3.87 -2.14
C HIS A 6 5.56 3.16 -1.20
N LEU A 7 6.03 2.38 -0.23
CA LEU A 7 5.17 1.72 0.75
C LEU A 7 4.61 2.69 1.79
N LEU A 8 5.24 3.86 1.95
CA LEU A 8 4.85 4.91 2.88
C LEU A 8 4.01 6.00 2.20
N ALA A 9 3.59 5.78 0.95
CA ALA A 9 2.69 6.69 0.27
C ALA A 9 1.32 6.72 0.97
N ASP A 10 0.68 7.89 0.97
CA ASP A 10 -0.67 8.03 1.50
C ASP A 10 -1.67 7.26 0.62
N CYS A 11 -2.76 6.81 1.25
CA CYS A 11 -3.91 6.25 0.54
C CYS A 11 -4.70 7.37 -0.14
N PRO A 12 -4.71 7.48 -1.49
CA PRO A 12 -5.40 8.57 -2.16
C PRO A 12 -6.91 8.43 -1.93
N LEU A 13 -7.56 9.49 -1.45
CA LEU A 13 -9.01 9.47 -1.30
C LEU A 13 -9.68 9.63 -2.67
N PRO A 14 -10.74 8.87 -3.00
CA PRO A 14 -11.49 9.09 -4.22
C PRO A 14 -12.20 10.45 -4.15
N VAL A 15 -12.29 11.13 -5.29
CA VAL A 15 -13.00 12.42 -5.39
C VAL A 15 -14.50 12.15 -5.36
N ILE A 16 -15.19 12.73 -4.38
CA ILE A 16 -16.65 12.66 -4.29
C ILE A 16 -17.23 13.77 -5.17
N PRO A 17 -18.09 13.46 -6.15
CA PRO A 17 -18.71 14.47 -7.01
C PRO A 17 -19.80 15.24 -6.27
N ASP A 18 -20.04 16.50 -6.68
CA ASP A 18 -21.10 17.34 -6.12
C ASP A 18 -22.51 16.77 -6.38
N GLU A 19 -22.69 16.11 -7.53
CA GLU A 19 -23.90 15.35 -7.85
C GLU A 19 -23.57 13.85 -8.00
N LEU A 20 -24.28 13.01 -7.26
CA LEU A 20 -24.08 11.56 -7.28
C LEU A 20 -25.27 10.85 -7.91
N THR A 21 -25.09 10.40 -9.15
CA THR A 21 -26.04 9.47 -9.79
C THR A 21 -25.87 8.07 -9.23
N TYR A 22 -26.90 7.22 -9.35
CA TYR A 22 -26.79 5.81 -8.94
C TYR A 22 -25.61 5.09 -9.62
N GLY A 23 -25.44 5.29 -10.94
CA GLY A 23 -24.28 4.73 -11.67
C GLY A 23 -22.95 5.31 -11.20
N GLY A 24 -22.90 6.61 -10.89
CA GLY A 24 -21.73 7.27 -10.32
C GLY A 24 -21.34 6.72 -8.95
N ALA A 25 -22.31 6.36 -8.10
CA ALA A 25 -22.05 5.75 -6.80
C ALA A 25 -21.34 4.38 -6.92
N ILE A 26 -21.71 3.58 -7.92
CA ILE A 26 -21.05 2.28 -8.16
C ILE A 26 -19.60 2.49 -8.60
N LEU A 27 -19.34 3.48 -9.46
CA LEU A 27 -17.97 3.81 -9.89
C LEU A 27 -17.13 4.34 -8.73
N LEU A 28 -17.68 5.27 -7.94
CA LEU A 28 -17.03 5.82 -6.75
C LEU A 28 -16.66 4.73 -5.74
N LEU A 29 -17.57 3.79 -5.47
CA LEU A 29 -17.32 2.65 -4.59
C LEU A 29 -16.26 1.72 -5.16
N THR A 30 -16.24 1.52 -6.48
CA THR A 30 -15.20 0.71 -7.14
C THR A 30 -13.82 1.34 -6.98
N ASP A 31 -13.69 2.65 -7.20
CA ASP A 31 -12.44 3.39 -7.01
C ASP A 31 -11.98 3.38 -5.55
N ALA A 32 -12.92 3.53 -4.61
CA ALA A 32 -12.65 3.41 -3.18
C ALA A 32 -12.11 2.02 -2.82
N MET A 33 -12.76 0.95 -3.31
CA MET A 33 -12.33 -0.43 -3.05
C MET A 33 -10.94 -0.71 -3.64
N LYS A 34 -10.64 -0.20 -4.83
CA LYS A 34 -9.31 -0.33 -5.44
C LYS A 34 -8.24 0.34 -4.59
N THR A 35 -8.47 1.57 -4.17
CA THR A 35 -7.56 2.30 -3.26
C THR A 35 -7.32 1.52 -1.97
N ILE A 36 -8.38 0.99 -1.35
CA ILE A 36 -8.27 0.19 -0.12
C ILE A 36 -7.44 -1.07 -0.36
N ALA A 37 -7.63 -1.74 -1.50
CA ALA A 37 -6.88 -2.94 -1.86
C ALA A 37 -5.38 -2.64 -2.00
N ASP A 38 -5.03 -1.59 -2.76
CA ASP A 38 -3.65 -1.15 -2.99
C ASP A 38 -2.98 -0.79 -1.65
N CYS A 39 -3.65 -0.02 -0.79
CA CYS A 39 -3.14 0.31 0.54
C CYS A 39 -2.97 -0.89 1.47
N ASN A 40 -3.87 -1.88 1.39
CA ASN A 40 -3.73 -3.09 2.18
C ASN A 40 -2.56 -3.95 1.71
N HIS A 41 -2.27 -3.92 0.40
CA HIS A 41 -1.08 -4.54 -0.16
C HIS A 41 0.20 -3.87 0.38
N ASP A 42 0.28 -2.54 0.36
CA ASP A 42 1.45 -1.81 0.89
C ASP A 42 1.64 -2.05 2.39
N LYS A 43 0.56 -2.04 3.18
CA LYS A 43 0.61 -2.39 4.61
C LYS A 43 1.13 -3.81 4.86
N ARG A 44 0.80 -4.77 3.99
CA ARG A 44 1.33 -6.14 4.08
C ARG A 44 2.83 -6.13 3.80
N ALA A 45 3.26 -5.48 2.72
CA ALA A 45 4.67 -5.38 2.35
C ALA A 45 5.50 -4.70 3.46
N ILE A 46 4.97 -3.67 4.13
CA ILE A 46 5.62 -3.06 5.31
C ILE A 46 5.79 -4.10 6.42
N ARG A 47 4.75 -4.86 6.76
CA ARG A 47 4.83 -5.87 7.84
C ARG A 47 5.88 -6.94 7.53
N GLU A 48 5.96 -7.39 6.28
CA GLU A 48 6.97 -8.35 5.82
C GLU A 48 8.39 -7.76 5.89
N PHE A 49 8.57 -6.52 5.42
CA PHE A 49 9.84 -5.80 5.53
C PHE A 49 10.29 -5.65 7.00
N GLU A 50 9.38 -5.28 7.88
CA GLU A 50 9.67 -5.13 9.31
C GLU A 50 10.03 -6.46 9.98
N GLN A 51 9.39 -7.56 9.58
CA GLN A 51 9.78 -8.91 10.02
C GLN A 51 11.18 -9.30 9.55
N MET A 52 11.53 -9.00 8.29
CA MET A 52 12.89 -9.21 7.77
C MET A 52 13.92 -8.38 8.53
N ARG A 53 13.59 -7.12 8.83
CA ARG A 53 14.45 -6.22 9.61
C ARG A 53 14.65 -6.70 11.05
N ALA A 54 13.58 -7.18 11.69
CA ALA A 54 13.62 -7.70 13.05
C ALA A 54 14.38 -9.04 13.17
N SER A 55 14.31 -9.89 12.14
CA SER A 55 15.00 -11.19 12.12
C SER A 55 16.49 -11.11 11.80
N GLY A 56 17.03 -9.92 11.49
CA GLY A 56 18.44 -9.75 11.15
C GLY A 56 18.83 -10.41 9.82
N ALA A 57 17.86 -10.81 8.99
CA ALA A 57 18.07 -11.52 7.73
C ALA A 57 18.87 -10.72 6.67
N GLU A 58 19.13 -9.43 6.92
CA GLU A 58 20.01 -8.59 6.09
C GLU A 58 21.51 -8.80 6.32
N SER A 59 21.93 -9.48 7.39
CA SER A 59 23.36 -9.66 7.69
C SER A 59 24.11 -10.62 6.74
N ASN A 60 23.42 -11.29 5.80
CA ASN A 60 24.02 -12.32 4.93
C ASN A 60 23.78 -12.11 3.42
N LYS A 61 23.83 -10.85 2.95
CA LYS A 61 23.85 -10.54 1.49
C LYS A 61 25.10 -9.77 1.04
N GLY A 62 26.08 -9.60 1.93
CA GLY A 62 27.38 -8.99 1.62
C GLY A 62 28.54 -9.96 1.37
N ASN A 63 28.28 -11.27 1.33
CA ASN A 63 29.32 -12.29 1.08
C ASN A 63 28.87 -13.31 0.02
N VAL A 64 28.49 -12.81 -1.15
CA VAL A 64 28.52 -13.59 -2.39
C VAL A 64 29.31 -12.75 -3.39
N LEU A 65 30.47 -13.30 -3.73
CA LEU A 65 31.52 -12.89 -4.67
C LEU A 65 31.16 -11.82 -5.71
#